data_AF-A0A844BE99-F1
#
_entry.id   AF-A0A844BE99-F1
#
_cell.length_a   1.000
_cell.length_b   1.000
_cell.length_c   1.000
_cell.angle_alpha   90.00
_cell.angle_beta   90.00
_cell.angle_gamma   90.00
#
_symmetry.space_group_name_H-M   'P 1'
#
loop_
_entity.id
_entity.type
_entity.pdbx_description
1 polymer ?
#
loop_
_entity_poly.entity_id
_entity_poly.type
_entity_poly.pdbx_seq_one_letter_code
_entity_poly.pdbx_strand_id
1 'polypeptide(L)'
;MMDAPTVLAFDTSAAHCAAALLCTGRIVAERHEEMGRGQAERLMPLLQGVLAEAGLGWDALDGIGVGIGPGNFTGIRIAVAAARGLALGLSVPAVGVSGFEAMAEGEAGPVLVALPGPRGTVYLQPLADGTALAPPRQVAPEDIADALPPGARRIGPGGFDGIAPRIARIAAARLGQNLPRPAPLYLRPADAAPPADPPPVILP
;
A
#
# COMPACT_ATOMS: atom_id res chain seq x y z
N MET A 1 23.36 -20.64 2.66
CA MET A 1 22.14 -20.12 3.31
C MET A 1 21.96 -18.75 2.71
N MET A 2 20.94 -18.53 1.88
CA MET A 2 20.70 -17.18 1.37
C MET A 2 20.23 -16.37 2.57
N ASP A 3 20.97 -15.33 2.92
CA ASP A 3 20.58 -14.43 3.99
C ASP A 3 19.22 -13.84 3.67
N ALA A 4 18.35 -13.74 4.68
CA ALA A 4 17.01 -13.21 4.49
C ALA A 4 17.11 -11.73 4.05
N PRO A 5 16.35 -11.31 3.02
CA PRO A 5 16.56 -10.05 2.33
C PRO A 5 16.26 -8.84 3.23
N THR A 6 16.92 -7.72 2.94
CA THR A 6 16.66 -6.41 3.53
C THR A 6 15.67 -5.65 2.65
N VAL A 7 14.48 -5.37 3.17
CA VAL A 7 13.38 -4.74 2.42
C VAL A 7 12.90 -3.49 3.12
N LEU A 8 12.95 -2.37 2.40
CA LEU A 8 12.28 -1.14 2.81
C LEU A 8 10.87 -1.11 2.21
N ALA A 9 9.87 -0.98 3.07
CA ALA A 9 8.47 -0.90 2.65
C ALA A 9 7.81 0.39 3.09
N PHE A 10 6.87 0.91 2.29
CA PHE A 10 6.13 2.10 2.64
C PHE A 10 4.75 2.19 1.98
N ASP A 11 3.88 2.98 2.60
CA ASP A 11 2.54 3.31 2.11
C ASP A 11 2.19 4.77 2.39
N THR A 12 1.48 5.37 1.45
CA THR A 12 0.86 6.70 1.58
C THR A 12 -0.56 6.68 1.03
N SER A 13 -1.19 5.50 0.95
CA SER A 13 -2.49 5.30 0.30
C SER A 13 -3.66 5.77 1.14
N ALA A 14 -3.48 6.04 2.43
CA ALA A 14 -4.51 6.61 3.31
C ALA A 14 -4.04 7.93 3.95
N ALA A 15 -4.71 8.37 5.02
CA ALA A 15 -4.37 9.58 5.76
C ALA A 15 -3.13 9.38 6.66
N HIS A 16 -2.06 8.84 6.10
CA HIS A 16 -0.79 8.60 6.77
C HIS A 16 0.39 8.67 5.81
N CYS A 17 1.59 8.67 6.38
CA CYS A 17 2.83 8.26 5.75
C CYS A 17 3.48 7.20 6.63
N ALA A 18 3.68 6.00 6.11
CA ALA A 18 4.16 4.86 6.90
C ALA A 18 5.32 4.18 6.18
N ALA A 19 6.30 3.71 6.95
CA ALA A 19 7.38 2.87 6.45
C ALA A 19 7.85 1.86 7.48
N ALA A 20 8.42 0.78 7.00
CA ALA A 20 9.06 -0.24 7.81
C ALA A 20 10.27 -0.81 7.09
N LEU A 21 11.25 -1.23 7.87
CA LEU A 21 12.44 -1.92 7.39
C LEU A 21 12.43 -3.34 7.93
N LEU A 22 12.42 -4.30 7.01
CA LEU A 22 12.64 -5.70 7.30
C LEU A 22 14.11 -6.02 7.04
N CYS A 23 14.77 -6.65 8.02
CA CYS A 23 16.15 -7.12 7.91
C CYS A 23 16.24 -8.46 8.63
N THR A 24 16.91 -9.46 8.03
CA THR A 24 17.06 -10.81 8.62
C THR A 24 15.74 -11.47 9.01
N GLY A 25 14.68 -11.23 8.24
CA GLY A 25 13.34 -11.80 8.48
C GLY A 25 12.56 -11.14 9.63
N ARG A 26 13.01 -10.01 10.16
CA ARG A 26 12.34 -9.26 11.24
C ARG A 26 12.17 -7.79 10.87
N ILE A 27 11.12 -7.17 11.41
CA ILE A 27 10.98 -5.71 11.33
C ILE A 27 11.93 -5.09 12.34
N VAL A 28 12.90 -4.32 11.85
CA VAL A 28 13.94 -3.68 12.68
C VAL A 28 13.66 -2.20 12.93
N ALA A 29 12.81 -1.58 12.10
CA ALA A 29 12.31 -0.23 12.30
C ALA A 29 10.93 -0.08 11.65
N GLU A 30 10.05 0.70 12.28
CA GLU A 30 8.72 1.05 11.78
C GLU A 30 8.39 2.49 12.17
N ARG A 31 7.76 3.22 11.25
CA ARG A 31 7.18 4.53 11.50
C ARG A 31 5.81 4.63 10.85
N HIS A 32 4.86 5.19 11.58
CA HIS A 32 3.54 5.54 11.10
C HIS A 32 3.24 6.97 11.55
N GLU A 33 3.01 7.87 10.60
CA GLU A 33 2.65 9.25 10.88
C GLU A 33 1.29 9.55 10.28
N GLU A 34 0.31 9.89 11.13
CA GLU A 34 -0.98 10.35 10.67
C GLU A 34 -0.83 11.70 9.95
N MET A 35 -1.30 11.77 8.71
CA MET A 35 -1.30 13.02 7.94
C MET A 35 -2.31 13.00 6.80
N GLY A 36 -3.13 14.06 6.75
CA GLY A 36 -4.08 14.26 5.65
C GLY A 36 -3.45 14.87 4.40
N ARG A 37 -2.27 15.49 4.50
CA ARG A 37 -1.55 16.18 3.40
C ARG A 37 -0.04 16.21 3.68
N GLY A 38 0.77 16.49 2.65
CA GLY A 38 2.22 16.64 2.78
C GLY A 38 3.02 15.35 2.67
N GLN A 39 2.40 14.26 2.19
CA GLN A 39 3.04 12.96 2.04
C GLN A 39 4.24 13.01 1.07
N ALA A 40 4.19 13.87 0.04
CA ALA A 40 5.24 13.97 -0.97
C ALA A 40 6.56 14.50 -0.36
N GLU A 41 6.45 15.52 0.49
CA GLU A 41 7.57 16.15 1.17
C GLU A 41 8.07 15.27 2.33
N ARG A 42 7.15 14.55 2.99
CA ARG A 42 7.50 13.75 4.18
C ARG A 42 8.12 12.39 3.87
N LEU A 43 7.74 11.76 2.76
CA LEU A 43 8.11 10.38 2.47
C LEU A 43 9.62 10.15 2.51
N MET A 44 10.40 10.88 1.73
CA MET A 44 11.86 10.66 1.65
C MET A 44 12.57 10.85 3.00
N PRO A 45 12.33 11.93 3.76
CA PRO A 45 12.85 12.06 5.13
C PRO A 45 12.43 10.93 6.09
N LEU A 46 11.20 10.42 5.98
CA LEU A 46 10.74 9.31 6.82
C LEU A 46 11.48 8.01 6.50
N LEU A 47 11.67 7.71 5.21
CA LEU A 47 12.46 6.54 4.75
C LEU A 47 13.92 6.61 5.22
N GLN A 48 14.54 7.79 5.15
CA GLN A 48 15.89 8.01 5.66
C GLN A 48 15.98 7.77 7.17
N GLY A 49 15.00 8.24 7.94
CA GLY A 49 14.93 8.00 9.38
C GLY A 49 14.85 6.51 9.71
N VAL A 50 13.97 5.78 9.03
CA VAL A 50 13.79 4.32 9.22
C VAL A 50 15.08 3.54 8.92
N LEU A 51 15.82 3.91 7.88
CA LEU A 51 17.13 3.31 7.56
C LEU A 51 18.19 3.66 8.62
N ALA A 52 18.27 4.93 9.00
CA ALA A 52 19.25 5.42 9.97
C ALA A 52 19.09 4.78 11.36
N GLU A 53 17.85 4.51 11.78
CA GLU A 53 17.57 3.81 13.05
C GLU A 53 18.15 2.40 13.10
N ALA A 54 18.24 1.73 11.95
CA ALA A 54 18.88 0.42 11.83
C ALA A 54 20.38 0.51 11.49
N GLY A 55 20.93 1.73 11.38
CA GLY A 55 22.31 1.96 10.96
C GLY A 55 22.59 1.54 9.52
N LEU A 56 21.57 1.48 8.65
CA LEU A 56 21.69 1.06 7.27
C LEU A 56 21.65 2.24 6.30
N GLY A 57 22.33 2.07 5.16
CA GLY A 57 22.22 2.94 4.00
C GLY A 57 21.25 2.38 2.96
N TRP A 58 21.01 3.16 1.90
CA TRP A 58 20.18 2.74 0.77
C TRP A 58 20.77 1.57 -0.01
N ASP A 59 22.10 1.46 -0.01
CA ASP A 59 22.90 0.41 -0.65
C ASP A 59 22.78 -0.96 0.04
N ALA A 60 22.24 -1.00 1.26
CA ALA A 60 21.98 -2.23 1.99
C ALA A 60 20.64 -2.90 1.60
N LEU A 61 19.83 -2.27 0.74
CA LEU A 61 18.52 -2.79 0.36
C LEU A 61 18.63 -3.85 -0.74
N ASP A 62 17.91 -4.95 -0.55
CA ASP A 62 17.73 -6.01 -1.56
C ASP A 62 16.43 -5.81 -2.37
N GLY A 63 15.53 -4.95 -1.88
CA GLY A 63 14.28 -4.66 -2.55
C GLY A 63 13.39 -3.65 -1.84
N ILE A 64 12.34 -3.24 -2.54
CA ILE A 64 11.38 -2.25 -2.08
C ILE A 64 9.97 -2.84 -2.07
N GLY A 65 9.24 -2.68 -0.97
CA GLY A 65 7.81 -2.94 -0.89
C GLY A 65 7.01 -1.65 -0.98
N VAL A 66 5.93 -1.60 -1.75
CA VAL A 66 5.12 -0.40 -1.85
C VAL A 66 3.63 -0.70 -1.85
N GLY A 67 2.88 0.06 -1.07
CA GLY A 67 1.43 0.02 -1.10
C GLY A 67 0.88 0.60 -2.41
N ILE A 68 0.03 -0.15 -3.10
CA ILE A 68 -0.56 0.26 -4.40
C ILE A 68 -2.04 0.67 -4.29
N GLY A 69 -2.56 0.79 -3.06
CA GLY A 69 -3.97 1.05 -2.80
C GLY A 69 -4.82 -0.23 -2.70
N PRO A 70 -6.15 -0.12 -2.69
CA PRO A 70 -6.93 1.10 -2.98
C PRO A 70 -6.85 2.15 -1.86
N GLY A 71 -7.18 3.41 -2.18
CA GLY A 71 -7.04 4.53 -1.26
C GLY A 71 -7.05 5.89 -1.95
N ASN A 72 -6.45 6.89 -1.29
CA ASN A 72 -6.24 8.24 -1.80
C ASN A 72 -5.40 8.22 -3.08
N PHE A 73 -5.98 8.74 -4.16
CA PHE A 73 -5.39 8.77 -5.50
C PHE A 73 -4.01 9.43 -5.55
N THR A 74 -3.86 10.59 -4.90
CA THR A 74 -2.59 11.33 -4.86
C THR A 74 -1.56 10.55 -4.06
N GLY A 75 -1.96 10.01 -2.91
CA GLY A 75 -1.13 9.20 -2.04
C GLY A 75 -0.52 8.00 -2.76
N ILE A 76 -1.35 7.15 -3.37
CA ILE A 76 -0.89 5.97 -4.11
C ILE A 76 0.14 6.35 -5.19
N ARG A 77 -0.07 7.46 -5.91
CA ARG A 77 0.87 7.91 -6.94
C ARG A 77 2.21 8.35 -6.36
N ILE A 78 2.21 9.04 -5.22
CA ILE A 78 3.43 9.41 -4.50
C ILE A 78 4.23 8.16 -4.14
N ALA A 79 3.60 7.18 -3.49
CA ALA A 79 4.27 5.94 -3.08
C ALA A 79 4.82 5.17 -4.30
N VAL A 80 3.97 4.90 -5.30
CA VAL A 80 4.38 4.13 -6.48
C VAL A 80 5.49 4.83 -7.28
N ALA A 81 5.42 6.15 -7.44
CA ALA A 81 6.46 6.91 -8.12
C ALA A 81 7.81 6.84 -7.36
N ALA A 82 7.78 7.04 -6.04
CA ALA A 82 8.97 6.94 -5.20
C ALA A 82 9.58 5.53 -5.26
N ALA A 83 8.77 4.48 -5.13
CA ALA A 83 9.25 3.10 -5.17
C ALA A 83 9.91 2.75 -6.50
N ARG A 84 9.30 3.15 -7.62
CA ARG A 84 9.87 2.92 -8.95
C ARG A 84 11.16 3.72 -9.18
N GLY A 85 11.23 4.95 -8.69
CA GLY A 85 12.41 5.80 -8.78
C GLY A 85 13.58 5.24 -7.96
N LEU A 86 13.32 4.87 -6.71
CA LEU A 86 14.31 4.26 -5.82
C LEU A 86 14.80 2.92 -6.34
N ALA A 87 13.90 2.05 -6.79
CA ALA A 87 14.25 0.75 -7.37
C ALA A 87 15.15 0.89 -8.60
N LEU A 88 14.85 1.87 -9.47
CA LEU A 88 15.68 2.18 -10.61
C LEU A 88 17.07 2.69 -10.19
N GLY A 89 17.14 3.62 -9.23
CA GLY A 89 18.39 4.21 -8.76
C GLY A 89 19.30 3.23 -8.00
N LEU A 90 18.69 2.31 -7.25
CA LEU A 90 19.40 1.30 -6.45
C LEU A 90 19.63 -0.01 -7.20
N SER A 91 19.05 -0.17 -8.40
CA SER A 91 19.08 -1.43 -9.16
C SER A 91 18.53 -2.63 -8.39
N VAL A 92 17.46 -2.41 -7.62
CA VAL A 92 16.77 -3.45 -6.83
C VAL A 92 15.33 -3.63 -7.31
N PRO A 93 14.72 -4.81 -7.14
CA PRO A 93 13.30 -5.01 -7.45
C PRO A 93 12.38 -4.17 -6.55
N ALA A 94 11.21 -3.81 -7.08
CA ALA A 94 10.10 -3.23 -6.31
C ALA A 94 8.86 -4.11 -6.44
N VAL A 95 8.19 -4.36 -5.32
CA VAL A 95 6.99 -5.19 -5.22
C VAL A 95 5.81 -4.31 -4.80
N GLY A 96 4.78 -4.29 -5.64
CA GLY A 96 3.50 -3.66 -5.30
C GLY A 96 2.65 -4.59 -4.46
N VAL A 97 2.05 -4.07 -3.40
CA VAL A 97 1.19 -4.80 -2.47
C VAL A 97 -0.09 -4.01 -2.28
N SER A 98 -1.23 -4.62 -2.57
CA SER A 98 -2.52 -3.98 -2.33
C SER A 98 -2.81 -3.91 -0.83
N GLY A 99 -3.58 -2.91 -0.42
CA GLY A 99 -4.08 -2.82 0.96
C GLY A 99 -4.84 -4.08 1.37
N PHE A 100 -5.52 -4.75 0.42
CA PHE A 100 -6.20 -6.01 0.69
C PHE A 100 -5.24 -7.13 1.08
N GLU A 101 -4.17 -7.31 0.30
CA GLU A 101 -3.12 -8.29 0.60
C GLU A 101 -2.42 -7.97 1.92
N ALA A 102 -2.09 -6.69 2.15
CA ALA A 102 -1.43 -6.25 3.38
C ALA A 102 -2.30 -6.57 4.61
N MET A 103 -3.59 -6.22 4.59
CA MET A 103 -4.48 -6.47 5.72
C MET A 103 -4.82 -7.96 5.92
N ALA A 104 -4.72 -8.78 4.87
CA ALA A 104 -4.85 -10.24 4.97
C ALA A 104 -3.54 -10.95 5.37
N GLU A 105 -2.42 -10.23 5.50
CA GLU A 105 -1.13 -10.82 5.86
C GLU A 105 -1.18 -11.48 7.25
N GLY A 106 -0.73 -12.74 7.32
CA GLY A 106 -0.74 -13.54 8.55
C GLY A 106 -2.08 -14.20 8.87
N GLU A 107 -3.10 -14.02 8.03
CA GLU A 107 -4.42 -14.60 8.22
C GLU A 107 -4.56 -15.96 7.55
N ALA A 108 -5.15 -16.91 8.27
CA ALA A 108 -5.37 -18.26 7.79
C ALA A 108 -6.82 -18.46 7.34
N GLY A 109 -7.00 -19.11 6.19
CA GLY A 109 -8.30 -19.40 5.63
C GLY A 109 -8.99 -18.19 5.00
N PRO A 110 -10.30 -18.29 4.70
CA PRO A 110 -11.02 -17.25 3.99
C PRO A 110 -11.24 -16.01 4.87
N VAL A 111 -10.98 -14.84 4.29
CA VAL A 111 -11.22 -13.53 4.89
C VAL A 111 -11.90 -12.61 3.89
N LEU A 112 -12.76 -11.71 4.39
CA LEU A 112 -13.27 -10.58 3.62
C LEU A 112 -12.59 -9.31 4.14
N VAL A 113 -11.66 -8.76 3.37
CA VAL A 113 -11.02 -7.50 3.73
C VAL A 113 -11.88 -6.34 3.28
N ALA A 114 -12.18 -5.45 4.22
CA ALA A 114 -12.93 -4.22 4.04
C ALA A 114 -12.03 -3.01 4.33
N LEU A 115 -11.84 -2.16 3.32
CA LEU A 115 -11.05 -0.94 3.40
C LEU A 115 -11.93 0.30 3.19
N PRO A 116 -11.62 1.44 3.84
CA PRO A 116 -12.34 2.69 3.61
C PRO A 116 -12.33 3.10 2.14
N GLY A 117 -13.51 3.42 1.61
CA GLY A 117 -13.70 3.96 0.27
C GLY A 117 -14.16 5.43 0.29
N PRO A 118 -14.22 6.09 -0.88
CA PRO A 118 -14.64 7.49 -0.98
C PRO A 118 -16.13 7.65 -0.67
N ARG A 119 -16.53 8.85 -0.22
CA ARG A 119 -17.95 9.20 -0.03
C ARG A 119 -18.71 8.20 0.86
N GLY A 120 -18.04 7.68 1.90
CA GLY A 120 -18.63 6.74 2.87
C GLY A 120 -18.80 5.30 2.36
N THR A 121 -18.34 4.98 1.15
CA THR A 121 -18.38 3.61 0.62
C THR A 121 -17.25 2.74 1.19
N VAL A 122 -17.31 1.44 0.94
CA VAL A 122 -16.29 0.48 1.38
C VAL A 122 -15.78 -0.32 0.20
N TYR A 123 -14.47 -0.49 0.14
CA TYR A 123 -13.82 -1.39 -0.80
C TYR A 123 -13.70 -2.77 -0.16
N LEU A 124 -14.16 -3.80 -0.86
CA LEU A 124 -14.18 -5.18 -0.40
C LEU A 124 -13.39 -6.08 -1.33
N GLN A 125 -12.63 -6.99 -0.75
CA GLN A 125 -12.07 -8.12 -1.49
C GLN A 125 -12.04 -9.38 -0.60
N PRO A 126 -12.57 -10.51 -1.08
CA PRO A 126 -12.38 -11.79 -0.42
C PRO A 126 -11.01 -12.36 -0.78
N LEU A 127 -10.28 -12.84 0.22
CA LEU A 127 -8.98 -13.50 0.09
C LEU A 127 -8.99 -14.82 0.88
N ALA A 128 -8.13 -15.75 0.52
CA ALA A 128 -7.76 -16.89 1.36
C ALA A 128 -6.23 -17.05 1.31
N ASP A 129 -5.60 -17.15 2.48
CA ASP A 129 -4.15 -17.36 2.61
C ASP A 129 -3.34 -16.36 1.76
N GLY A 130 -3.73 -15.07 1.81
CA GLY A 130 -3.11 -13.98 1.05
C GLY A 130 -3.43 -13.94 -0.45
N THR A 131 -4.26 -14.84 -0.95
CA THR A 131 -4.64 -14.92 -2.38
C THR A 131 -6.06 -14.41 -2.60
N ALA A 132 -6.26 -13.56 -3.60
CA ALA A 132 -7.58 -13.05 -3.96
C ALA A 132 -8.50 -14.18 -4.48
N LEU A 133 -9.70 -14.28 -3.89
CA LEU A 133 -10.74 -15.22 -4.34
C LEU A 133 -11.66 -14.61 -5.39
N ALA A 134 -11.78 -13.28 -5.41
CA ALA A 134 -12.55 -12.53 -6.39
C ALA A 134 -11.92 -11.14 -6.61
N PRO A 135 -12.29 -10.46 -7.71
CA PRO A 135 -11.92 -9.07 -7.91
C PRO A 135 -12.44 -8.17 -6.78
N PRO A 136 -11.71 -7.09 -6.45
CA PRO A 136 -12.17 -6.12 -5.48
C PRO A 136 -13.39 -5.33 -6.01
N ARG A 137 -14.31 -4.98 -5.12
CA ARG A 137 -15.52 -4.21 -5.43
C ARG A 137 -15.77 -3.08 -4.45
N GLN A 138 -16.49 -2.05 -4.88
CA GLN A 138 -16.95 -0.97 -4.01
C GLN A 138 -18.43 -1.17 -3.69
N VAL A 139 -18.80 -1.09 -2.42
CA VAL A 139 -20.18 -1.26 -1.92
C VAL A 139 -20.56 -0.19 -0.91
N ALA A 140 -21.85 -0.09 -0.56
CA ALA A 140 -22.27 0.69 0.60
C ALA A 140 -21.96 -0.08 1.91
N PRO A 141 -21.75 0.61 3.05
CA PRO A 141 -21.46 -0.04 4.33
C PRO A 141 -22.50 -1.09 4.76
N GLU A 142 -23.77 -0.86 4.46
CA GLU A 142 -24.88 -1.77 4.74
C GLU A 142 -24.78 -3.10 3.97
N ASP A 143 -24.16 -3.11 2.79
CA ASP A 143 -24.04 -4.30 1.93
C ASP A 143 -22.86 -5.22 2.33
N ILE A 144 -22.07 -4.85 3.35
CA ILE A 144 -20.88 -5.63 3.76
C ILE A 144 -21.29 -6.99 4.33
N ALA A 145 -22.40 -7.06 5.07
CA ALA A 145 -22.85 -8.31 5.69
C ALA A 145 -23.20 -9.36 4.62
N ASP A 146 -23.89 -8.94 3.56
CA ASP A 146 -24.26 -9.77 2.42
C ASP A 146 -23.06 -10.20 1.57
N ALA A 147 -21.93 -9.52 1.74
CA ALA A 147 -20.69 -9.78 1.03
C ALA A 147 -19.82 -10.86 1.67
N LEU A 148 -20.10 -11.30 2.90
CA LEU A 148 -19.26 -12.20 3.67
C LEU A 148 -19.41 -13.65 3.18
N PRO A 149 -18.37 -14.26 2.59
CA PRO A 149 -18.45 -15.67 2.19
C PRO A 149 -18.65 -16.59 3.40
N PRO A 150 -19.32 -17.74 3.26
CA PRO A 150 -19.46 -18.71 4.35
C PRO A 150 -18.09 -19.11 4.93
N GLY A 151 -17.97 -19.04 6.25
CA GLY A 151 -16.72 -19.36 6.97
C GLY A 151 -15.64 -18.28 6.90
N ALA A 152 -15.86 -17.18 6.16
CA ALA A 152 -14.90 -16.10 6.09
C ALA A 152 -14.97 -15.18 7.31
N ARG A 153 -13.81 -14.72 7.78
CA ARG A 153 -13.74 -13.67 8.81
C ARG A 153 -13.63 -12.29 8.15
N ARG A 154 -14.37 -11.30 8.64
CA ARG A 154 -14.22 -9.92 8.17
C ARG A 154 -13.01 -9.25 8.82
N ILE A 155 -12.21 -8.53 8.02
CA ILE A 155 -11.14 -7.65 8.49
C ILE A 155 -11.52 -6.22 8.11
N GLY A 156 -11.64 -5.34 9.11
CA GLY A 156 -12.05 -3.96 8.92
C GLY A 156 -13.58 -3.73 8.82
N PRO A 157 -14.03 -2.52 8.42
CA PRO A 157 -13.19 -1.36 8.08
C PRO A 157 -12.54 -0.78 9.34
N GLY A 158 -11.22 -0.94 9.44
CA GLY A 158 -10.38 -0.46 10.54
C GLY A 158 -9.12 0.17 9.95
N GLY A 159 -8.34 0.87 10.78
CA GLY A 159 -7.17 1.64 10.35
C GLY A 159 -6.13 0.83 9.60
N PHE A 160 -5.23 1.53 8.91
CA PHE A 160 -4.09 0.98 8.18
C PHE A 160 -2.89 0.72 9.11
N ASP A 161 -3.15 0.36 10.37
CA ASP A 161 -2.13 0.17 11.39
C ASP A 161 -1.26 -1.05 11.03
N GLY A 162 0.05 -0.88 11.11
CA GLY A 162 1.00 -1.91 10.72
C GLY A 162 1.00 -2.24 9.22
N ILE A 163 0.45 -1.38 8.34
CA ILE A 163 0.47 -1.65 6.89
C ILE A 163 1.90 -1.79 6.34
N ALA A 164 2.83 -0.93 6.73
CA ALA A 164 4.19 -0.95 6.21
C ALA A 164 4.95 -2.25 6.58
N PRO A 165 4.92 -2.73 7.83
CA PRO A 165 5.42 -4.06 8.18
C PRO A 165 4.86 -5.20 7.32
N ARG A 166 3.55 -5.20 7.08
CA ARG A 166 2.85 -6.24 6.29
C ARG A 166 3.32 -6.21 4.84
N ILE A 167 3.43 -5.01 4.26
CA ILE A 167 4.02 -4.81 2.93
C ILE A 167 5.45 -5.34 2.88
N ALA A 168 6.29 -5.07 3.90
CA ALA A 168 7.66 -5.54 3.94
C ALA A 168 7.76 -7.07 3.90
N ARG A 169 6.94 -7.78 4.67
CA ARG A 169 6.91 -9.26 4.69
C ARG A 169 6.46 -9.83 3.35
N ILE A 170 5.38 -9.28 2.78
CA ILE A 170 4.87 -9.72 1.48
C ILE A 170 5.91 -9.47 0.38
N ALA A 171 6.53 -8.28 0.37
CA ALA A 171 7.57 -7.94 -0.58
C ALA A 171 8.77 -8.88 -0.46
N ALA A 172 9.26 -9.14 0.76
CA ALA A 172 10.36 -10.08 1.02
C ALA A 172 10.06 -11.51 0.50
N ALA A 173 8.83 -12.01 0.73
CA ALA A 173 8.41 -13.33 0.24
C ALA A 173 8.30 -13.40 -1.30
N ARG A 174 8.15 -12.26 -1.96
CA ARG A 174 7.97 -12.11 -3.40
C ARG A 174 9.26 -11.75 -4.14
N LEU A 175 10.35 -11.45 -3.43
CA LEU A 175 11.64 -11.17 -4.04
C LEU A 175 12.13 -12.37 -4.86
N GLY A 176 12.74 -12.07 -6.02
CA GLY A 176 13.21 -13.08 -6.97
C GLY A 176 12.13 -13.64 -7.90
N GLN A 177 10.86 -13.31 -7.70
CA GLN A 177 9.79 -13.65 -8.64
C GLN A 177 9.73 -12.64 -9.79
N ASN A 178 9.33 -13.09 -10.98
CA ASN A 178 9.12 -12.20 -12.12
C ASN A 178 7.78 -11.45 -11.98
N LEU A 179 7.81 -10.31 -11.28
CA LEU A 179 6.62 -9.50 -11.00
C LEU A 179 6.57 -8.25 -11.87
N PRO A 180 5.37 -7.80 -12.25
CA PRO A 180 5.23 -6.51 -12.93
C PRO A 180 5.70 -5.39 -12.01
N ARG A 181 6.18 -4.29 -12.62
CA ARG A 181 6.51 -3.07 -11.87
C ARG A 181 5.28 -2.60 -11.08
N PRO A 182 5.45 -2.06 -9.86
CA PRO A 182 4.34 -1.56 -9.08
C PRO A 182 3.50 -0.55 -9.89
N ALA A 183 2.19 -0.75 -9.89
CA ALA A 183 1.23 0.10 -10.56
C ALA A 183 0.06 0.36 -9.61
N PRO A 184 -0.53 1.58 -9.60
CA PRO A 184 -1.68 1.89 -8.77
C PRO A 184 -2.87 0.95 -9.02
N LEU A 185 -3.47 0.43 -7.95
CA LEU A 185 -4.73 -0.30 -7.99
C LEU A 185 -5.90 0.69 -7.86
N TYR A 186 -6.48 1.06 -9.00
CA TYR A 186 -7.67 1.90 -9.05
C TYR A 186 -8.94 1.06 -9.18
N LEU A 187 -9.85 1.17 -8.22
CA LEU A 187 -11.17 0.51 -8.26
C LEU A 187 -12.23 1.32 -9.01
N ARG A 188 -11.92 2.59 -9.30
CA ARG A 188 -12.67 3.42 -10.22
C ARG A 188 -11.72 4.13 -11.17
N PRO A 189 -12.14 4.36 -12.42
CA PRO A 189 -11.47 5.32 -13.28
C PRO A 189 -11.40 6.69 -12.58
N ALA A 190 -10.42 7.51 -12.96
CA ALA A 190 -10.41 8.91 -12.54
C ALA A 190 -11.69 9.58 -13.08
N ASP A 191 -12.61 9.89 -12.17
CA ASP A 191 -13.86 10.59 -12.45
C ASP A 191 -13.55 12.09 -12.53
N ALA A 192 -12.84 12.49 -13.59
CA ALA A 192 -12.57 13.89 -13.88
C ALA A 192 -13.80 14.47 -14.58
N ALA A 193 -14.69 15.10 -13.82
CA ALA A 193 -15.69 15.99 -14.37
C ALA A 193 -15.00 17.30 -14.81
N PRO A 194 -15.38 17.91 -15.95
CA PRO A 194 -14.96 19.27 -16.29
C PRO A 194 -15.27 20.22 -15.13
N PRO A 195 -14.42 21.23 -14.85
CA PRO A 195 -14.74 22.23 -13.85
C PRO A 195 -16.10 22.85 -14.17
N ALA A 196 -16.95 23.00 -13.16
CA ALA A 196 -18.24 23.68 -13.30
C ALA A 196 -18.07 25.19 -13.57
N ASP A 197 -16.88 25.72 -13.28
CA ASP A 197 -16.55 27.11 -13.57
C ASP A 197 -16.37 27.33 -15.07
N PRO A 198 -17.03 28.34 -15.65
CA PRO A 198 -16.77 28.73 -17.03
C PRO A 198 -15.31 29.16 -17.17
N PRO A 199 -14.68 28.92 -18.34
CA PRO A 199 -13.33 29.39 -18.60
C PRO A 199 -13.24 30.91 -18.40
N PRO A 200 -12.09 31.43 -17.93
CA PRO A 200 -11.92 32.86 -17.74
C PRO A 200 -12.20 33.60 -19.06
N VAL A 201 -12.96 34.69 -18.98
CA VAL A 201 -13.22 35.55 -20.14
C VAL A 201 -11.90 36.17 -20.58
N ILE A 202 -11.40 35.75 -21.73
CA ILE A 202 -10.26 36.40 -22.37
C ILE A 202 -10.78 37.73 -22.92
N LEU A 203 -10.43 38.83 -22.26
CA LEU A 203 -10.70 40.17 -22.79
C LEU A 203 -9.76 40.43 -23.99
N PRO A 204 -10.26 41.00 -25.09
CA PRO A 204 -9.48 41.28 -26.30
C PRO A 204 -8.37 42.32 -26.08
#